data_AF-V5BYX6-F1
#
_entry.id   AF-V5BYX6-F1
#
_cell.length_a   1.000
_cell.length_b   1.000
_cell.length_c   1.000
_cell.angle_alpha   90.00
_cell.angle_beta   90.00
_cell.angle_gamma   90.00
#
_symmetry.space_group_name_H-M   'P 1'
#
loop_
_entity.id
_entity.type
_entity.pdbx_description
1 polymer ?
#
loop_
_entity_poly.entity_id
_entity_poly.type
_entity_poly.pdbx_seq_one_letter_code
_entity_poly.pdbx_strand_id
1 'polypeptide(L)'
;MDDVPGVCFIRKCVIEASGHEEGENADCCATLLEVNLPVGYDTTDHEGFRMTVNGRDARGSVTYLSVLQRGHMTHPTSGCPVPVTKVALFPRTGRRHQLRVHCHAIGFPILGDVTYARIPTPRVASKVTGAEEVATVGATESINAPNEIDAIEAWQRMMLHAWRLSFPVSVEPLRSGNERYMQKKKRRRETLGLAVAGGDDATVWTHFETEDPFQLVRPE
;
A
#
# COMPACT_ATOMS: atom_id res chain seq x y z
N MET A 1 16.59 -4.46 11.75
CA MET A 1 15.79 -4.47 10.50
C MET A 1 16.12 -5.67 9.61
N ASP A 2 17.12 -6.47 9.98
CA ASP A 2 17.68 -7.55 9.15
C ASP A 2 16.76 -8.78 9.01
N ASP A 3 15.67 -8.84 9.78
CA ASP A 3 14.71 -9.95 9.76
C ASP A 3 13.55 -9.77 8.76
N VAL A 4 13.46 -8.63 8.04
CA VAL A 4 12.40 -8.43 7.03
C VAL A 4 12.73 -9.20 5.75
N PRO A 5 11.91 -10.19 5.32
CA PRO A 5 12.21 -10.96 4.13
C PRO A 5 12.23 -10.08 2.87
N GLY A 6 13.36 -10.05 2.18
CA GLY A 6 13.55 -9.25 0.96
C GLY A 6 13.81 -7.77 1.22
N VAL A 7 14.28 -7.38 2.41
CA VAL A 7 14.54 -5.97 2.77
C VAL A 7 15.46 -5.25 1.77
N CYS A 8 16.49 -5.91 1.24
CA CYS A 8 17.38 -5.30 0.23
C CYS A 8 16.63 -4.94 -1.05
N PHE A 9 15.72 -5.81 -1.49
CA PHE A 9 14.87 -5.56 -2.66
C PHE A 9 13.88 -4.42 -2.39
N ILE A 10 13.25 -4.40 -1.21
CA ILE A 10 12.36 -3.32 -0.79
C ILE A 10 13.10 -1.98 -0.78
N ARG A 11 14.31 -1.93 -0.18
CA ARG A 11 15.13 -0.71 -0.13
C ARG A 11 15.47 -0.20 -1.52
N LYS A 12 15.89 -1.08 -2.43
CA LYS A 12 16.15 -0.72 -3.84
C LYS A 12 14.90 -0.10 -4.50
N CYS A 13 13.74 -0.73 -4.32
CA CYS A 13 12.47 -0.21 -4.83
C CYS A 13 12.14 1.18 -4.23
N VAL A 14 12.41 1.41 -2.95
CA VAL A 14 12.14 2.72 -2.31
C VAL A 14 13.06 3.80 -2.87
N ILE A 15 14.35 3.52 -3.06
CA ILE A 15 15.32 4.47 -3.63
C ILE A 15 14.87 4.89 -5.04
N GLU A 16 14.56 3.90 -5.88
CA GLU A 16 14.09 4.13 -7.26
C GLU A 16 12.77 4.91 -7.28
N ALA A 17 11.81 4.59 -6.40
CA ALA A 17 10.54 5.31 -6.31
C ALA A 17 10.68 6.74 -5.77
N SER A 18 11.76 7.03 -5.04
CA SER A 18 12.04 8.36 -4.47
C SER A 18 12.73 9.28 -5.48
N GLY A 19 13.25 8.76 -6.59
CA GLY A 19 13.95 9.54 -7.61
C GLY A 19 15.36 9.98 -7.21
N HIS A 20 15.95 9.40 -6.17
CA HIS A 20 17.35 9.64 -5.81
C HIS A 20 18.27 8.72 -6.64
N GLU A 21 19.26 9.30 -7.32
CA GLU A 21 20.35 8.55 -7.94
C GLU A 21 21.24 7.94 -6.84
N GLU A 22 21.86 6.77 -7.10
CA GLU A 22 22.62 5.95 -6.13
C GLU A 22 23.86 6.64 -5.48
N GLY A 23 24.04 7.96 -5.64
CA GLY A 23 25.24 8.71 -5.25
C GLY A 23 25.14 9.66 -4.03
N GLU A 24 23.95 9.99 -3.52
CA GLU A 24 23.82 10.89 -2.36
C GLU A 24 23.35 10.14 -1.11
N ASN A 25 24.28 9.88 -0.19
CA ASN A 25 24.05 9.29 1.14
C ASN A 25 23.12 8.05 1.14
N ALA A 26 23.69 6.90 0.77
CA ALA A 26 23.08 5.57 0.85
C ALA A 26 22.69 5.11 2.29
N ASP A 27 22.80 6.01 3.27
CA ASP A 27 22.40 5.80 4.67
C ASP A 27 21.03 6.42 5.02
N CYS A 28 20.28 6.89 4.01
CA CYS A 28 18.83 7.11 4.13
C CYS A 28 18.16 5.74 4.32
N CYS A 29 18.26 5.19 5.53
CA CYS A 29 17.56 4.01 5.98
C CYS A 29 16.06 4.28 5.78
N ALA A 30 15.54 3.84 4.63
CA ALA A 30 14.12 3.86 4.32
C ALA A 30 13.40 3.22 5.51
N THR A 31 12.79 4.06 6.34
CA THR A 31 12.14 3.60 7.57
C THR A 31 10.93 2.81 7.13
N LEU A 32 11.02 1.48 7.30
CA LEU A 32 9.97 0.57 6.92
C LEU A 32 9.04 0.37 8.11
N LEU A 33 7.78 0.78 7.95
CA LEU A 33 6.72 0.50 8.91
C LEU A 33 6.03 -0.82 8.53
N GLU A 34 5.94 -1.75 9.48
CA GLU A 34 5.18 -2.99 9.33
C GLU A 34 3.74 -2.79 9.83
N VAL A 35 2.78 -3.13 8.99
CA VAL A 35 1.36 -3.26 9.37
C VAL A 35 1.00 -4.74 9.33
N ASN A 36 0.96 -5.36 10.50
CA ASN A 36 0.67 -6.77 10.70
C ASN A 36 -0.65 -6.93 11.45
N LEU A 37 -1.73 -6.73 10.72
CA LEU A 37 -3.09 -6.69 11.24
C LEU A 37 -3.94 -7.64 10.40
N PRO A 38 -4.55 -8.70 10.98
CA PRO A 38 -5.30 -9.67 10.20
C PRO A 38 -6.55 -9.02 9.60
N VAL A 39 -6.89 -9.39 8.37
CA VAL A 39 -8.00 -8.78 7.60
C VAL A 39 -9.09 -9.83 7.38
N GLY A 40 -10.33 -9.46 7.73
CA GLY A 40 -11.54 -10.28 7.61
C GLY A 40 -12.74 -9.48 7.13
N TYR A 41 -13.91 -10.11 7.05
CA TYR A 41 -15.15 -9.46 6.63
C TYR A 41 -15.66 -8.49 7.71
N ASP A 42 -16.12 -7.33 7.28
CA ASP A 42 -16.82 -6.38 8.15
C ASP A 42 -18.27 -6.84 8.36
N THR A 43 -18.64 -7.23 9.58
CA THR A 43 -19.99 -7.69 9.90
C THR A 43 -21.00 -6.56 10.01
N THR A 44 -20.55 -5.31 10.08
CA THR A 44 -21.41 -4.11 10.04
C THR A 44 -21.82 -3.75 8.61
N ASP A 45 -21.21 -4.37 7.61
CA ASP A 45 -21.49 -4.14 6.20
C ASP A 45 -22.48 -5.15 5.65
N HIS A 46 -23.74 -4.74 5.53
CA HIS A 46 -24.80 -5.62 5.02
C HIS A 46 -24.57 -6.06 3.56
N GLU A 47 -23.83 -5.28 2.77
CA GLU A 47 -23.48 -5.62 1.39
C GLU A 47 -22.36 -6.66 1.29
N GLY A 48 -21.62 -6.93 2.38
CA GLY A 48 -20.49 -7.86 2.39
C GLY A 48 -19.31 -7.41 1.50
N PHE A 49 -19.24 -6.13 1.17
CA PHE A 49 -18.17 -5.56 0.37
C PHE A 49 -16.96 -5.20 1.24
N ARG A 50 -17.20 -4.61 2.41
CA ARG A 50 -16.16 -4.10 3.30
C ARG A 50 -15.41 -5.22 4.01
N MET A 51 -14.13 -4.94 4.20
CA MET A 51 -13.22 -5.76 4.99
C MET A 51 -12.79 -4.91 6.19
N THR A 52 -12.44 -5.53 7.30
CA THR A 52 -11.96 -4.81 8.48
C THR A 52 -10.83 -5.56 9.16
N VAL A 53 -10.04 -4.84 9.95
CA VAL A 53 -9.04 -5.45 10.81
C VAL A 53 -9.75 -6.25 11.89
N ASN A 54 -9.26 -7.47 12.17
CA ASN A 54 -9.88 -8.38 13.14
C ASN A 54 -11.36 -8.71 12.84
N GLY A 55 -11.77 -8.62 11.56
CA GLY A 55 -13.12 -8.96 11.13
C GLY A 55 -13.44 -10.45 11.21
N ARG A 56 -14.66 -10.82 10.79
CA ARG A 56 -15.06 -12.22 10.71
C ARG A 56 -14.16 -12.97 9.73
N ASP A 57 -13.76 -14.19 10.08
CA ASP A 57 -12.87 -15.03 9.27
C ASP A 57 -11.52 -14.36 8.94
N ALA A 58 -11.04 -13.47 9.81
CA ALA A 58 -9.80 -12.74 9.57
C ALA A 58 -8.61 -13.69 9.39
N ARG A 59 -7.78 -13.38 8.40
CA ARG A 59 -6.54 -14.11 8.13
C ARG A 59 -5.35 -13.19 8.32
N GLY A 60 -4.25 -13.77 8.81
CA GLY A 60 -2.97 -13.07 8.95
C GLY A 60 -2.62 -12.29 7.68
N SER A 61 -2.22 -11.04 7.86
CA SER A 61 -2.04 -10.09 6.78
C SER A 61 -0.95 -9.09 7.13
N VAL A 62 0.03 -8.97 6.24
CA VAL A 62 1.24 -8.16 6.46
C VAL A 62 1.47 -7.27 5.24
N THR A 63 1.61 -5.97 5.51
CA THR A 63 2.01 -4.95 4.54
C THR A 63 3.17 -4.16 5.13
N TYR A 64 4.24 -4.00 4.37
CA TYR A 64 5.27 -3.03 4.71
C TYR A 64 5.05 -1.73 3.96
N LEU A 65 5.37 -0.59 4.56
CA LEU A 65 5.25 0.70 3.91
C LEU A 65 6.44 1.62 4.22
N SER A 66 6.81 2.43 3.24
CA SER A 66 7.83 3.48 3.38
C SER A 66 7.29 4.79 2.86
N VAL A 67 7.56 5.88 3.57
CA VAL A 67 7.24 7.23 3.11
C VAL A 67 8.20 7.61 1.99
N LEU A 68 7.65 8.04 0.85
CA LEU A 68 8.42 8.56 -0.29
C LEU A 68 8.46 10.09 -0.25
N GLN A 69 7.31 10.73 0.00
CA GLN A 69 7.20 12.19 0.00
C GLN A 69 6.01 12.64 0.86
N ARG A 70 6.14 13.80 1.49
CA ARG A 70 5.06 14.52 2.18
C ARG A 70 4.76 15.79 1.40
N GLY A 71 3.49 16.20 1.32
CA GLY A 71 3.10 17.39 0.58
C GLY A 71 1.62 17.68 0.66
N HIS A 72 1.13 18.47 -0.29
CA HIS A 72 -0.28 18.82 -0.42
C HIS A 72 -0.79 18.49 -1.82
N MET A 73 -2.06 18.14 -1.92
CA MET A 73 -2.79 18.03 -3.19
C MET A 73 -3.94 19.03 -3.19
N THR A 74 -4.20 19.65 -4.33
CA THR A 74 -5.34 20.56 -4.48
C THR A 74 -6.64 19.76 -4.52
N HIS A 75 -7.55 20.06 -3.59
CA HIS A 75 -8.87 19.44 -3.58
C HIS A 75 -9.64 19.80 -4.87
N PRO A 76 -10.20 18.83 -5.60
CA PRO A 76 -10.79 19.08 -6.93
C PRO A 76 -12.02 20.00 -6.91
N THR A 77 -12.86 19.94 -5.86
CA THR A 77 -14.02 20.84 -5.72
C THR A 77 -13.71 22.15 -5.00
N SER A 78 -13.14 22.10 -3.79
CA SER A 78 -12.92 23.30 -2.97
C SER A 78 -11.67 24.11 -3.35
N GLY A 79 -10.73 23.55 -4.10
CA GLY A 79 -9.45 24.19 -4.39
C GLY A 79 -8.50 24.31 -3.19
N CYS A 80 -8.92 23.89 -1.99
CA CYS A 80 -8.10 23.96 -0.79
C CYS A 80 -6.97 22.93 -0.83
N PRO A 81 -5.79 23.23 -0.25
CA PRO A 81 -4.73 22.25 -0.11
C PRO A 81 -5.11 21.16 0.90
N VAL A 82 -4.91 19.90 0.51
CA VAL A 82 -5.13 18.72 1.36
C VAL A 82 -3.77 18.10 1.68
N PRO A 83 -3.38 17.98 2.96
CA PRO A 83 -2.13 17.34 3.32
C PRO A 83 -2.17 15.85 2.98
N VAL A 84 -1.14 15.37 2.29
CA VAL A 84 -1.02 13.98 1.84
C VAL A 84 0.39 13.44 2.07
N THR A 85 0.49 12.12 2.17
CA THR A 85 1.77 11.42 2.20
C THR A 85 1.76 10.37 1.10
N LYS A 86 2.74 10.45 0.19
CA LYS A 86 2.99 9.44 -0.82
C LYS A 86 3.86 8.34 -0.21
N VAL A 87 3.40 7.11 -0.35
CA VAL A 87 4.02 5.94 0.28
C VAL A 87 4.21 4.83 -0.76
N ALA A 88 5.29 4.06 -0.62
CA ALA A 88 5.45 2.77 -1.26
C ALA A 88 4.87 1.68 -0.35
N LEU A 89 4.05 0.79 -0.92
CA LEU A 89 3.41 -0.31 -0.20
C LEU A 89 3.90 -1.66 -0.74
N PHE A 90 4.34 -2.53 0.16
CA PHE A 90 4.90 -3.85 -0.14
C PHE A 90 4.07 -4.94 0.58
N PRO A 91 2.97 -5.41 -0.03
CA PRO A 91 2.16 -6.47 0.57
C PRO A 91 2.92 -7.80 0.56
N ARG A 92 3.06 -8.44 1.73
CA ARG A 92 3.58 -9.83 1.85
C ARG A 92 2.47 -10.87 1.70
N THR A 93 1.24 -10.46 1.93
CA THR A 93 0.03 -11.25 1.74
C THR A 93 -0.90 -10.54 0.76
N GLY A 94 -1.85 -11.25 0.15
CA GLY A 94 -2.86 -10.66 -0.74
C GLY A 94 -4.28 -10.91 -0.22
N ARG A 95 -4.68 -10.26 0.88
CA ARG A 95 -6.09 -10.30 1.34
C ARG A 95 -6.93 -9.28 0.54
N ARG A 96 -8.24 -9.51 0.45
CA ARG A 96 -9.18 -8.55 -0.17
C ARG A 96 -9.09 -7.21 0.57
N HIS A 97 -8.96 -6.13 -0.19
CA HIS A 97 -8.84 -4.75 0.32
C HIS A 97 -7.69 -4.51 1.32
N GLN A 98 -6.71 -5.42 1.41
CA GLN A 98 -5.65 -5.38 2.43
C GLN A 98 -5.00 -4.00 2.59
N LEU A 99 -4.47 -3.44 1.50
CA LEU A 99 -3.77 -2.16 1.52
C LEU A 99 -4.69 -1.03 1.99
N ARG A 100 -5.94 -1.02 1.51
CA ARG A 100 -6.96 -0.01 1.85
C ARG A 100 -7.31 -0.05 3.33
N VAL A 101 -7.57 -1.27 3.85
CA VAL A 101 -7.88 -1.51 5.28
C VAL A 101 -6.69 -1.19 6.18
N HIS A 102 -5.48 -1.61 5.79
CA HIS A 102 -4.26 -1.34 6.57
C HIS A 102 -3.98 0.16 6.65
N CYS A 103 -4.03 0.88 5.53
CA CYS A 103 -3.87 2.34 5.51
C CYS A 103 -4.93 3.05 6.38
N HIS A 104 -6.20 2.63 6.28
CA HIS A 104 -7.26 3.16 7.15
C HIS A 104 -7.01 2.86 8.64
N ALA A 105 -6.60 1.63 8.97
CA ALA A 105 -6.38 1.20 10.36
C ALA A 105 -5.23 1.95 11.06
N ILE A 106 -4.20 2.37 10.32
CA ILE A 106 -3.12 3.22 10.85
C ILE A 106 -3.47 4.71 10.87
N GLY A 107 -4.70 5.08 10.47
CA GLY A 107 -5.20 6.45 10.51
C GLY A 107 -5.00 7.27 9.21
N PHE A 108 -4.46 6.65 8.15
CA PHE A 108 -4.13 7.32 6.89
C PHE A 108 -4.82 6.65 5.70
N PRO A 109 -6.17 6.77 5.56
CA PRO A 109 -6.90 6.16 4.46
C PRO A 109 -6.42 6.68 3.10
N ILE A 110 -6.53 5.83 2.08
CA ILE A 110 -6.11 6.17 0.72
C ILE A 110 -7.03 7.25 0.15
N LEU A 111 -6.45 8.30 -0.42
CA LEU A 111 -7.20 9.39 -1.05
C LEU A 111 -8.07 8.87 -2.21
N GLY A 112 -9.31 9.33 -2.29
CA GLY A 112 -10.30 8.85 -3.28
C GLY A 112 -10.85 7.44 -3.03
N ASP A 113 -10.57 6.84 -1.86
CA ASP A 113 -11.19 5.59 -1.44
C ASP A 113 -12.60 5.83 -0.86
N VAL A 114 -13.62 5.76 -1.73
CA VAL A 114 -15.02 6.00 -1.35
C VAL A 114 -15.57 5.07 -0.28
N THR A 115 -14.95 3.90 -0.07
CA THR A 115 -15.42 2.90 0.90
C THR A 115 -14.86 3.19 2.29
N TYR A 116 -13.53 3.32 2.41
CA TYR A 116 -12.87 3.38 3.70
C TYR A 116 -12.63 4.80 4.21
N ALA A 117 -12.64 5.81 3.33
CA ALA A 117 -12.50 7.19 3.78
C ALA A 117 -13.77 7.74 4.46
N ARG A 118 -14.95 7.17 4.17
CA ARG A 118 -16.21 7.52 4.84
C ARG A 118 -16.35 6.97 6.26
N ILE A 119 -15.42 6.11 6.67
CA ILE A 119 -15.40 5.53 8.01
C ILE A 119 -14.49 6.41 8.86
N PRO A 120 -14.91 6.80 10.09
CA PRO A 120 -14.04 7.51 11.00
C PRO A 120 -12.75 6.72 11.24
N THR A 121 -11.60 7.37 11.03
CA THR A 121 -10.32 6.73 11.31
C THR A 121 -10.15 6.52 12.81
N PRO A 122 -9.45 5.45 13.24
CA PRO A 122 -9.02 5.33 14.62
C PRO A 122 -8.12 6.53 14.95
N ARG A 123 -8.63 7.51 15.71
CA ARG A 123 -7.88 8.71 16.04
C ARG A 123 -6.60 8.31 16.79
N VAL A 124 -5.43 8.60 16.22
CA VAL A 124 -4.25 8.85 17.06
C VAL A 124 -4.55 10.17 17.73
N ALA A 125 -4.97 10.14 18.99
CA ALA A 125 -5.19 11.35 19.77
C ALA A 125 -3.93 12.21 19.66
N SER A 126 -4.02 13.34 18.95
CA SER A 126 -2.97 14.35 19.00
C SER A 126 -2.94 14.82 20.45
N LYS A 127 -1.96 14.35 21.22
CA LYS A 127 -1.68 14.92 22.54
C LYS A 127 -1.15 16.34 22.29
N VAL A 128 -2.07 17.28 22.12
CA VAL A 128 -1.77 18.69 22.38
C VAL A 128 -1.52 18.77 23.88
N THR A 129 -0.24 18.81 24.24
CA THR A 129 0.19 19.05 25.61
C THR A 129 0.03 20.54 25.89
N GLY A 130 -1.01 20.88 26.63
CA GLY A 130 -1.29 22.21 27.14
C GLY A 130 -2.41 22.10 28.17
N ALA A 131 -2.06 22.30 29.43
CA ALA A 131 -2.92 22.32 30.62
C ALA A 131 -4.14 23.27 30.44
N GLU A 132 -5.31 23.13 31.05
CA GLU A 132 -5.69 22.66 32.39
C GLU A 132 -7.13 22.06 32.39
N GLU A 133 -7.47 21.31 33.44
CA GLU A 133 -8.85 20.93 33.78
C GLU A 133 -9.73 22.17 34.00
N VAL A 134 -11.02 22.10 33.62
CA VAL A 134 -12.20 22.43 34.45
C VAL A 134 -13.50 22.29 33.63
N ALA A 135 -14.46 21.58 34.24
CA ALA A 135 -15.92 21.60 34.11
C ALA A 135 -16.66 21.09 32.84
N THR A 136 -17.58 20.18 33.13
CA THR A 136 -18.78 19.80 32.37
C THR A 136 -19.70 21.00 32.06
N VAL A 137 -20.28 21.03 30.85
CA VAL A 137 -21.71 21.26 30.49
C VAL A 137 -21.82 21.68 29.02
N GLY A 138 -22.81 21.10 28.31
CA GLY A 138 -23.55 21.83 27.28
C GLY A 138 -23.16 21.58 25.84
N ALA A 139 -24.09 21.02 25.08
CA ALA A 139 -24.09 21.02 23.63
C ALA A 139 -24.06 22.45 23.07
N THR A 140 -23.12 22.73 22.17
CA THR A 140 -23.17 23.88 21.24
C THR A 140 -22.54 23.51 19.90
N GLU A 141 -23.41 23.21 18.95
CA GLU A 141 -23.45 23.68 17.56
C GLU A 141 -22.14 23.98 16.81
N SER A 142 -21.91 23.13 15.80
CA SER A 142 -21.56 23.46 14.40
C SER A 142 -20.75 24.74 14.14
N ILE A 143 -19.44 24.54 13.97
CA ILE A 143 -18.63 25.36 13.07
C ILE A 143 -18.70 24.67 11.70
N ASN A 144 -19.16 25.40 10.68
CA ASN A 144 -19.26 24.96 9.28
C ASN A 144 -17.88 24.57 8.73
N ALA A 145 -17.41 23.36 9.01
CA ALA A 145 -16.49 22.66 8.15
C ALA A 145 -17.32 22.11 6.98
N PRO A 146 -16.92 22.30 5.71
CA PRO A 146 -17.56 21.58 4.62
C PRO A 146 -17.55 20.10 4.99
N ASN A 147 -18.71 19.44 4.91
CA ASN A 147 -18.87 18.04 5.33
C ASN A 147 -17.65 17.24 4.84
N GLU A 148 -16.86 16.68 5.75
CA GLU A 148 -15.68 15.86 5.41
C GLU A 148 -16.02 14.74 4.41
N ILE A 149 -17.29 14.34 4.38
CA ILE A 149 -17.89 13.35 3.49
C ILE A 149 -17.96 13.85 2.03
N ASP A 150 -18.33 15.12 1.80
CA ASP A 150 -18.41 15.71 0.45
C ASP A 150 -17.00 15.92 -0.16
N ALA A 151 -15.97 16.00 0.69
CA ALA A 151 -14.58 16.17 0.28
C ALA A 151 -13.93 14.88 -0.28
N ILE A 152 -14.46 13.71 0.09
CA ILE A 152 -13.92 12.41 -0.34
C ILE A 152 -14.44 12.01 -1.72
N GLU A 153 -15.68 12.37 -2.05
CA GLU A 153 -16.36 11.99 -3.30
C GLU A 153 -15.90 12.80 -4.52
N ALA A 154 -15.17 13.90 -4.28
CA ALA A 154 -14.67 14.77 -5.32
C ALA A 154 -13.49 14.20 -6.11
N TRP A 155 -12.77 13.20 -5.56
CA TRP A 155 -11.62 12.59 -6.22
C TRP A 155 -12.09 11.57 -7.26
N GLN A 156 -11.82 11.82 -8.54
CA GLN A 156 -12.27 10.98 -9.67
C GLN A 156 -11.77 9.53 -9.63
N ARG A 157 -10.72 9.24 -8.87
CA ARG A 157 -10.16 7.90 -8.71
C ARG A 157 -9.46 7.73 -7.38
N MET A 158 -9.32 6.48 -6.96
CA MET A 158 -8.52 6.10 -5.80
C MET A 158 -7.02 6.26 -6.11
N MET A 159 -6.28 6.86 -5.18
CA MET A 159 -4.83 7.07 -5.26
C MET A 159 -4.05 5.82 -4.83
N LEU A 160 -4.33 4.70 -5.48
CA LEU A 160 -3.63 3.43 -5.32
C LEU A 160 -3.24 2.90 -6.69
N HIS A 161 -1.95 2.66 -6.89
CA HIS A 161 -1.40 2.24 -8.18
C HIS A 161 -0.43 1.07 -8.02
N ALA A 162 -0.55 0.08 -8.89
CA ALA A 162 0.35 -1.06 -8.94
C ALA A 162 1.60 -0.69 -9.74
N TRP A 163 2.54 -0.02 -9.09
CA TRP A 163 3.74 0.52 -9.72
C TRP A 163 4.66 -0.57 -10.30
N ARG A 164 4.97 -1.60 -9.50
CA ARG A 164 5.90 -2.67 -9.87
C ARG A 164 5.38 -4.05 -9.51
N LEU A 165 5.57 -5.02 -10.41
CA LEU A 165 5.39 -6.45 -10.18
C LEU A 165 6.70 -7.17 -10.50
N SER A 166 7.16 -8.03 -9.59
CA SER A 166 8.42 -8.77 -9.79
C SER A 166 8.27 -10.22 -9.33
N PHE A 167 8.76 -11.16 -10.13
CA PHE A 167 8.72 -12.57 -9.77
C PHE A 167 9.89 -13.36 -10.39
N PRO A 168 10.32 -14.45 -9.74
CA PRO A 168 11.49 -15.25 -10.12
C PRO A 168 11.18 -16.23 -11.27
N VAL A 169 10.64 -15.72 -12.38
CA VAL A 169 10.36 -16.50 -13.59
C VAL A 169 10.62 -15.64 -14.81
N SER A 170 11.40 -16.14 -15.76
CA SER A 170 11.52 -15.52 -17.08
C SER A 170 10.19 -15.65 -17.85
N VAL A 171 9.69 -14.52 -18.35
CA VAL A 171 8.48 -14.42 -19.19
C VAL A 171 8.79 -14.13 -20.64
N GLU A 172 9.96 -14.58 -21.13
CA GLU A 172 10.24 -14.58 -22.56
C GLU A 172 9.04 -15.17 -23.34
N PRO A 173 8.50 -14.44 -24.33
CA PRO A 173 7.38 -14.91 -25.11
C PRO A 173 7.76 -16.22 -25.80
N LEU A 174 7.01 -17.28 -25.49
CA LEU A 174 7.18 -18.57 -26.16
C LEU A 174 6.84 -18.37 -27.63
N ARG A 175 7.84 -18.53 -28.50
CA ARG A 175 7.74 -18.22 -29.93
C ARG A 175 6.91 -19.26 -30.67
N SER A 176 6.67 -20.43 -30.05
CA SER A 176 5.85 -21.50 -30.63
C SER A 176 5.11 -22.34 -29.57
N GLY A 177 4.04 -23.02 -29.99
CA GLY A 177 3.33 -23.98 -29.15
C GLY A 177 4.20 -25.16 -28.68
N ASN A 178 5.22 -25.53 -29.46
CA ASN A 178 6.18 -26.59 -29.10
C ASN A 178 7.05 -26.21 -27.91
N GLU A 179 7.55 -24.97 -27.85
CA GLU A 179 8.32 -24.48 -26.69
C GLU A 179 7.47 -24.51 -25.42
N ARG A 180 6.20 -24.10 -25.52
CA ARG A 180 5.24 -24.16 -24.40
C ARG A 180 5.03 -25.58 -23.89
N TYR A 181 4.85 -26.53 -24.81
CA TYR A 181 4.71 -27.95 -24.46
C TYR A 181 5.97 -28.48 -23.76
N MET A 182 7.16 -28.17 -24.29
CA MET A 182 8.43 -28.63 -23.74
C MET A 182 8.69 -28.06 -22.34
N GLN A 183 8.43 -26.78 -22.11
CA GLN A 183 8.54 -26.18 -20.77
C GLN A 183 7.52 -26.76 -19.77
N LYS A 184 6.26 -26.96 -20.19
CA LYS A 184 5.24 -27.61 -19.34
C LYS A 184 5.63 -29.05 -19.00
N LYS A 185 6.18 -29.79 -19.96
CA LYS A 185 6.70 -31.15 -19.78
C LYS A 185 7.90 -31.17 -18.83
N LYS A 186 8.83 -30.22 -18.96
CA LYS A 186 9.98 -30.04 -18.06
C LYS A 186 9.51 -29.80 -16.61
N ARG A 187 8.66 -28.79 -16.38
CA ARG A 187 8.11 -28.48 -15.04
C ARG A 187 7.39 -29.67 -14.40
N ARG A 188 6.57 -30.41 -15.18
CA ARG A 188 5.90 -31.62 -14.68
C ARG A 188 6.89 -32.69 -14.22
N ARG A 189 7.98 -32.89 -14.96
CA ARG A 189 9.02 -33.86 -14.59
C ARG A 189 9.74 -33.43 -13.32
N GLU A 190 10.01 -32.13 -13.15
CA GLU A 190 10.60 -31.57 -11.92
C GLU A 190 9.64 -31.75 -10.73
N THR A 191 8.36 -31.43 -10.88
CA THR A 191 7.34 -31.64 -9.82
C THR A 191 7.21 -33.10 -9.41
N LEU A 192 7.42 -34.04 -10.35
CA LEU A 192 7.39 -35.48 -10.10
C LEU A 192 8.73 -36.04 -9.60
N GLY A 193 9.77 -35.20 -9.42
CA GLY A 193 11.10 -35.66 -9.00
C GLY A 193 11.86 -36.47 -10.06
N LEU A 194 11.42 -36.44 -11.32
CA LEU A 194 11.98 -37.19 -12.45
C LEU A 194 13.09 -36.43 -13.21
N ALA A 195 13.51 -35.29 -12.68
CA ALA A 195 14.62 -34.48 -13.18
C ALA A 195 15.32 -33.82 -11.98
N VAL A 196 16.65 -33.81 -12.00
CA VAL A 196 17.46 -33.04 -11.04
C VAL A 196 17.23 -31.56 -11.36
N ALA A 197 16.79 -30.77 -10.38
CA ALA A 197 16.72 -29.32 -10.52
C ALA A 197 18.11 -28.82 -10.94
N GLY A 198 18.22 -28.23 -12.13
CA GLY A 198 19.49 -27.71 -12.63
C GLY A 198 20.10 -26.78 -11.59
N GLY A 199 21.33 -27.06 -11.18
CA GLY A 199 22.06 -26.26 -10.22
C GLY A 199 22.36 -24.87 -10.77
N ASP A 200 22.28 -23.88 -9.87
CA ASP A 200 22.85 -22.53 -10.00
C ASP A 200 22.45 -21.70 -11.23
N ASP A 201 21.19 -21.79 -11.65
CA ASP A 201 20.62 -20.77 -12.52
C ASP A 201 20.32 -19.54 -11.65
N ALA A 202 21.22 -18.54 -11.70
CA ALA A 202 21.01 -17.23 -11.10
C ALA A 202 19.59 -16.78 -11.46
N THR A 203 18.68 -16.86 -10.50
CA THR A 203 17.25 -16.86 -10.79
C THR A 203 16.90 -15.57 -11.50
N VAL A 204 16.62 -15.65 -12.81
CA VAL A 204 16.30 -14.48 -13.62
C VAL A 204 14.98 -13.90 -13.11
N TRP A 205 15.05 -12.71 -12.53
CA TRP A 205 13.87 -11.95 -12.12
C TRP A 205 13.32 -11.19 -13.31
N THR A 206 12.00 -11.27 -13.48
CA THR A 206 11.32 -10.36 -14.41
C THR A 206 10.63 -9.25 -13.62
N HIS A 207 10.81 -8.02 -14.08
CA HIS A 207 10.23 -6.82 -13.50
C HIS A 207 9.27 -6.19 -14.52
N PHE A 208 8.05 -5.92 -14.08
CA PHE A 208 7.08 -5.09 -14.80
C PHE A 208 6.91 -3.80 -14.03
N GLU A 209 7.05 -2.69 -14.73
CA GLU A 209 6.97 -1.35 -14.16
C GLU A 209 6.01 -0.50 -14.97
N THR A 210 5.41 0.45 -14.29
CA THR A 210 4.51 1.43 -14.88
C THR A 210 4.95 2.81 -14.43
N GLU A 211 4.63 3.83 -15.22
CA GLU A 211 4.86 5.20 -14.80
C GLU A 211 4.03 5.51 -13.55
N ASP A 212 4.58 6.33 -12.65
CA ASP A 212 3.88 6.80 -11.48
C ASP A 212 2.86 7.88 -11.90
N PRO A 213 1.54 7.61 -11.78
CA PRO A 213 0.53 8.51 -12.26
C PRO A 213 0.17 9.58 -11.21
N PHE A 214 0.87 9.61 -10.06
CA PHE A 214 0.66 10.56 -8.98
C PHE A 214 1.85 11.52 -8.90
N GLN A 215 1.79 12.56 -9.73
CA GLN A 215 2.70 13.69 -9.61
C GLN A 215 2.32 14.49 -8.35
N LEU A 216 3.21 14.51 -7.36
CA LEU A 216 3.09 15.48 -6.28
C LEU A 216 3.66 16.80 -6.77
N VAL A 217 2.89 17.87 -6.61
CA VAL A 217 3.38 19.23 -6.84
C VAL A 217 4.50 19.49 -5.84
N ARG A 218 5.64 19.97 -6.34
CA ARG A 218 6.86 20.21 -5.55
C ARG A 218 6.55 21.10 -4.33
N PRO A 219 7.26 20.93 -3.21
CA PRO A 219 7.18 21.89 -2.11
C PRO A 219 7.65 23.26 -2.64
N GLU A 220 6.86 24.30 -2.40
CA GLU A 220 7.34 25.69 -2.41
C GLU A 220 8.23 25.95 -1.20
#